data_AF-A0A7J6TTV3-F1
#
_entry.id   AF-A0A7J6TTV3-F1
#
_cell.length_a   1.000
_cell.length_b   1.000
_cell.length_c   1.000
_cell.angle_alpha   90.00
_cell.angle_beta   90.00
_cell.angle_gamma   90.00
#
_symmetry.space_group_name_H-M   'P 1'
#
loop_
_entity.id
_entity.type
_entity.pdbx_description
1 polymer ?
#
loop_
_entity_poly.entity_id
_entity_poly.type
_entity_poly.pdbx_seq_one_letter_code
_entity_poly.pdbx_strand_id
1 'polypeptide(L)'
;SVVESLYERCQEDTRIKYFFDKGKSKARQVRIKMYQLLSGLFGGPVQYDTANLKPAHYSMNIRDYHFDTVLQLAQEVMGSMSLNGDAIDDALQIMNMVRPDITTGCSVRTELARRQGQVHGHDFLFSSLGGAEGVEGFVHRLFEVIGLDRRVSMFFDSEKVKAMKPSLVDYLTMVLGGPAGYAGRPLEDIHAFLSINDFFFDCFLDDAQKALRDVGLDAAETIDCVLVSLDFQRPKVLKHFYEERGFVYA
;
A
#
# COMPACT_ATOMS: atom_id res chain seq x y z
N SER A 1 -26.43 5.15 6.30
CA SER A 1 -26.55 5.50 4.86
C SER A 1 -25.55 4.66 4.10
N VAL A 2 -25.65 4.56 2.76
CA VAL A 2 -24.66 3.83 1.95
C VAL A 2 -23.23 4.30 2.27
N VAL A 3 -23.00 5.60 2.39
CA VAL A 3 -21.67 6.17 2.66
C VAL A 3 -21.12 5.78 4.02
N GLU A 4 -21.93 5.85 5.08
CA GLU A 4 -21.47 5.47 6.42
C GLU A 4 -21.15 3.98 6.50
N SER A 5 -22.06 3.13 5.99
CA SER A 5 -21.86 1.69 5.99
C SER A 5 -20.69 1.26 5.10
N LEU A 6 -20.49 1.90 3.95
CA LEU A 6 -19.32 1.68 3.10
C LEU A 6 -18.03 2.06 3.83
N TYR A 7 -17.99 3.24 4.45
CA TYR A 7 -16.80 3.67 5.18
C TYR A 7 -16.45 2.72 6.33
N GLU A 8 -17.45 2.26 7.09
CA GLU A 8 -17.27 1.27 8.16
C GLU A 8 -16.69 -0.04 7.63
N ARG A 9 -17.23 -0.58 6.52
CA ARG A 9 -16.68 -1.78 5.88
C ARG A 9 -15.24 -1.58 5.41
N CYS A 10 -14.91 -0.42 4.84
CA CYS A 10 -13.54 -0.10 4.45
C CYS A 10 -12.57 -0.01 5.64
N GLN A 11 -13.03 0.29 6.86
CA GLN A 11 -12.20 0.29 8.07
C GLN A 11 -11.93 -1.12 8.61
N GLU A 12 -12.74 -2.11 8.20
CA GLU A 12 -12.63 -3.50 8.65
C GLU A 12 -11.91 -4.39 7.64
N ASP A 13 -12.02 -4.09 6.34
CA ASP A 13 -11.41 -4.90 5.28
C ASP A 13 -9.88 -4.72 5.24
N THR A 14 -9.15 -5.79 5.55
CA THR A 14 -7.68 -5.78 5.66
C THR A 14 -6.97 -5.41 4.36
N ARG A 15 -7.63 -5.51 3.20
CA ARG A 15 -7.05 -5.13 1.89
C ARG A 15 -6.89 -3.62 1.75
N ILE A 16 -7.78 -2.84 2.36
CA ILE A 16 -7.83 -1.37 2.17
C ILE A 16 -7.83 -0.59 3.48
N LYS A 17 -7.96 -1.27 4.63
CA LYS A 17 -8.04 -0.66 5.96
C LYS A 17 -6.95 0.40 6.19
N TYR A 18 -5.74 0.17 5.69
CA TYR A 18 -4.62 1.12 5.81
C TYR A 18 -5.00 2.54 5.32
N PHE A 19 -5.77 2.64 4.24
CA PHE A 19 -6.20 3.93 3.68
C PHE A 19 -7.37 4.56 4.46
N PHE A 20 -8.07 3.82 5.31
CA PHE A 20 -9.25 4.26 6.05
C PHE A 20 -9.04 4.34 7.57
N ASP A 21 -7.96 3.77 8.09
CA ASP A 21 -7.57 3.86 9.49
C ASP A 21 -6.99 5.25 9.80
N LYS A 22 -7.89 6.19 10.09
CA LYS A 22 -7.58 7.60 10.33
C LYS A 22 -8.11 8.05 11.67
N GLY A 23 -7.45 9.03 12.27
CA GLY A 23 -7.96 9.69 13.48
C GLY A 23 -9.37 10.26 13.28
N LYS A 24 -10.18 10.25 14.35
CA LYS A 24 -11.62 10.55 14.34
C LYS A 24 -12.00 11.79 13.50
N SER A 25 -11.27 12.89 13.66
CA SER A 25 -11.51 14.13 12.91
C SER A 25 -11.32 13.96 11.40
N LYS A 26 -10.20 13.35 10.99
CA LYS A 26 -9.91 13.10 9.57
C LYS A 26 -10.89 12.10 8.98
N ALA A 27 -11.24 11.05 9.72
CA ALA A 27 -12.21 10.06 9.29
C ALA A 27 -13.60 10.68 9.05
N ARG A 28 -14.03 11.62 9.91
CA ARG A 28 -15.27 12.40 9.71
C ARG A 28 -15.20 13.26 8.44
N GLN A 29 -14.09 13.94 8.21
CA GLN A 29 -13.93 14.77 7.00
C GLN A 29 -13.96 13.92 5.72
N VAL A 30 -13.35 12.73 5.73
CA VAL A 30 -13.39 11.84 4.56
C VAL A 30 -14.82 11.34 4.30
N ARG A 31 -15.58 10.95 5.33
CA ARG A 31 -17.00 10.59 5.17
C ARG A 31 -17.83 11.69 4.52
N ILE A 32 -17.65 12.94 4.96
CA ILE A 32 -18.34 14.11 4.37
C ILE A 32 -17.97 14.25 2.89
N LYS A 33 -16.68 14.16 2.56
CA LYS A 33 -16.21 14.26 1.17
C LYS A 33 -16.71 13.11 0.29
N MET A 34 -16.75 11.89 0.82
CA MET A 34 -17.32 10.74 0.12
C MET A 34 -18.82 10.94 -0.13
N TYR A 35 -19.56 11.48 0.83
CA TYR A 35 -20.95 11.85 0.63
C TYR A 35 -21.13 12.91 -0.45
N GLN A 36 -20.32 13.98 -0.41
CA GLN A 36 -20.34 15.03 -1.45
C GLN A 36 -20.03 14.46 -2.84
N LEU A 37 -19.06 13.55 -2.93
CA LEU A 37 -18.66 12.91 -4.18
C LEU A 37 -19.78 12.03 -4.72
N LEU A 38 -20.29 11.09 -3.92
CA LEU A 38 -21.33 10.17 -4.35
C LEU A 38 -22.65 10.89 -4.63
N SER A 39 -23.05 11.84 -3.78
CA SER A 39 -24.20 12.70 -4.06
C SER A 39 -24.03 13.43 -5.40
N GLY A 40 -22.88 14.05 -5.64
CA GLY A 40 -22.66 14.81 -6.86
C GLY A 40 -22.65 13.94 -8.12
N LEU A 41 -21.97 12.79 -8.05
CA LEU A 41 -21.91 11.79 -9.10
C LEU A 41 -23.29 11.21 -9.46
N PHE A 42 -24.19 11.06 -8.49
CA PHE A 42 -25.57 10.61 -8.71
C PHE A 42 -26.56 11.76 -9.04
N GLY A 43 -26.06 12.97 -9.32
CA GLY A 43 -26.90 14.11 -9.70
C GLY A 43 -27.61 14.81 -8.53
N GLY A 44 -27.18 14.55 -7.29
CA GLY A 44 -27.69 15.18 -6.09
C GLY A 44 -27.25 16.65 -5.94
N PRO A 45 -27.87 17.41 -5.01
CA PRO A 45 -27.63 18.84 -4.85
C PRO A 45 -26.27 19.16 -4.21
N VAL A 46 -25.69 18.19 -3.49
CA VAL A 46 -24.38 18.33 -2.85
C VAL A 46 -23.32 17.80 -3.80
N GLN A 47 -22.29 18.62 -4.05
CA GLN A 47 -21.27 18.36 -5.05
C GLN A 47 -19.88 18.31 -4.42
N TYR A 48 -19.00 17.51 -5.03
CA TYR A 48 -17.56 17.49 -4.76
C TYR A 48 -16.82 17.92 -6.02
N ASP A 49 -15.84 18.81 -5.86
CA ASP A 49 -14.97 19.17 -6.98
C ASP A 49 -13.98 18.04 -7.28
N THR A 50 -14.27 17.28 -8.33
CA THR A 50 -13.51 16.10 -8.78
C THR A 50 -12.07 16.44 -9.13
N ALA A 51 -11.74 17.70 -9.45
CA ALA A 51 -10.35 18.13 -9.66
C ALA A 51 -9.48 17.92 -8.41
N ASN A 52 -10.09 17.84 -7.22
CA ASN A 52 -9.37 17.56 -5.97
C ASN A 52 -9.13 16.08 -5.70
N LEU A 53 -9.70 15.15 -6.48
CA LEU A 53 -9.47 13.71 -6.29
C LEU A 53 -8.01 13.36 -6.52
N LYS A 54 -7.46 13.76 -7.68
CA LYS A 54 -6.09 13.43 -8.04
C LYS A 54 -5.06 13.99 -7.05
N PRO A 55 -5.04 15.29 -6.70
CA PRO A 55 -4.10 15.81 -5.71
C PRO A 55 -4.24 15.14 -4.33
N ALA A 56 -5.47 14.80 -3.92
CA ALA A 56 -5.71 14.18 -2.62
C ALA A 56 -5.18 12.74 -2.52
N HIS A 57 -5.17 11.99 -3.62
CA HIS A 57 -4.74 10.59 -3.64
C HIS A 57 -3.36 10.38 -4.28
N TYR A 58 -2.78 11.41 -4.91
CA TYR A 58 -1.53 11.28 -5.68
C TYR A 58 -0.40 10.66 -4.87
N SER A 59 -0.20 11.06 -3.61
CA SER A 59 0.85 10.51 -2.75
C SER A 59 0.52 9.15 -2.12
N MET A 60 -0.67 8.60 -2.36
CA MET A 60 -1.11 7.33 -1.79
C MET A 60 -0.75 6.16 -2.71
N ASN A 61 -0.35 5.02 -2.14
CA ASN A 61 -0.07 3.80 -2.90
C ASN A 61 -1.35 3.00 -3.23
N ILE A 62 -2.39 3.68 -3.73
CA ILE A 62 -3.65 3.05 -4.10
C ILE A 62 -3.52 2.48 -5.52
N ARG A 63 -3.86 1.19 -5.65
CA ARG A 63 -3.80 0.39 -6.88
C ARG A 63 -5.20 0.01 -7.34
N ASP A 64 -5.33 -0.52 -8.54
CA ASP A 64 -6.62 -0.96 -9.06
C ASP A 64 -7.30 -1.98 -8.15
N TYR A 65 -6.56 -2.96 -7.61
CA TYR A 65 -7.16 -3.95 -6.68
C TYR A 65 -7.74 -3.32 -5.40
N HIS A 66 -7.12 -2.24 -4.91
CA HIS A 66 -7.63 -1.50 -3.75
C HIS A 66 -8.94 -0.79 -4.10
N PHE A 67 -8.99 -0.18 -5.30
CA PHE A 67 -10.19 0.49 -5.77
C PHE A 67 -11.31 -0.52 -6.08
N ASP A 68 -10.99 -1.65 -6.68
CA ASP A 68 -11.92 -2.77 -6.92
C ASP A 68 -12.50 -3.29 -5.61
N THR A 69 -11.69 -3.36 -4.55
CA THR A 69 -12.16 -3.71 -3.21
C THR A 69 -13.22 -2.71 -2.70
N VAL A 70 -13.02 -1.40 -2.93
CA VAL A 70 -14.03 -0.39 -2.55
C VAL A 70 -15.31 -0.56 -3.35
N LEU A 71 -15.23 -0.86 -4.66
CA LEU A 71 -16.41 -1.14 -5.49
C LEU A 71 -17.15 -2.39 -5.03
N GLN A 72 -16.43 -3.47 -4.70
CA GLN A 72 -16.99 -4.69 -4.16
C GLN A 72 -17.76 -4.41 -2.85
N LEU A 73 -17.16 -3.69 -1.90
CA LEU A 73 -17.82 -3.34 -0.65
C LEU A 73 -19.02 -2.42 -0.87
N ALA A 74 -18.96 -1.52 -1.85
CA ALA A 74 -20.09 -0.67 -2.21
C ALA A 74 -21.26 -1.49 -2.75
N GLN A 75 -20.99 -2.48 -3.61
CA GLN A 75 -21.99 -3.43 -4.10
C GLN A 75 -22.64 -4.20 -2.95
N GLU A 76 -21.84 -4.76 -2.05
CA GLU A 76 -22.33 -5.51 -0.88
C GLU A 76 -23.21 -4.66 0.04
N VAL A 77 -22.77 -3.42 0.34
CA VAL A 77 -23.53 -2.49 1.17
C VAL A 77 -24.84 -2.12 0.50
N MET A 78 -24.84 -1.72 -0.77
CA MET A 78 -26.05 -1.36 -1.49
C MET A 78 -27.02 -2.55 -1.62
N GLY A 79 -26.52 -3.76 -1.87
CA GLY A 79 -27.30 -4.98 -1.90
C GLY A 79 -27.96 -5.30 -0.54
N SER A 80 -27.23 -5.12 0.56
CA SER A 80 -27.78 -5.30 1.91
C SER A 80 -28.90 -4.31 2.26
N MET A 81 -28.94 -3.16 1.58
CA MET A 81 -29.96 -2.13 1.73
C MET A 81 -31.17 -2.35 0.79
N SER A 82 -31.23 -3.48 0.08
CA SER A 82 -32.32 -3.84 -0.85
C SER A 82 -32.51 -2.83 -1.99
N LEU A 83 -31.43 -2.22 -2.47
CA LEU A 83 -31.47 -1.42 -3.69
C LEU A 83 -31.65 -2.32 -4.92
N ASN A 84 -32.29 -1.79 -5.96
CA ASN A 84 -32.50 -2.51 -7.22
C ASN A 84 -31.16 -2.81 -7.92
N GLY A 85 -31.02 -3.99 -8.52
CA GLY A 85 -29.78 -4.44 -9.17
C GLY A 85 -29.29 -3.50 -10.27
N ASP A 86 -30.18 -3.03 -11.16
CA ASP A 86 -29.82 -2.10 -12.23
C ASP A 86 -29.30 -0.78 -11.65
N ALA A 87 -29.91 -0.29 -10.56
CA ALA A 87 -29.47 0.92 -9.87
C ALA A 87 -28.10 0.74 -9.19
N ILE A 88 -27.79 -0.47 -8.70
CA ILE A 88 -26.47 -0.80 -8.14
C ILE A 88 -25.43 -0.80 -9.26
N ASP A 89 -25.72 -1.42 -10.40
CA ASP A 89 -24.80 -1.50 -11.53
C ASP A 89 -24.50 -0.11 -12.09
N ASP A 90 -25.52 0.73 -12.28
CA ASP A 90 -25.37 2.13 -12.67
C ASP A 90 -24.50 2.90 -11.66
N ALA A 91 -24.75 2.70 -10.36
CA ALA A 91 -23.98 3.35 -9.32
C ALA A 91 -22.50 2.96 -9.34
N LEU A 92 -22.21 1.67 -9.53
CA LEU A 92 -20.82 1.16 -9.61
C LEU A 92 -20.11 1.67 -10.86
N GLN A 93 -20.80 1.76 -12.01
CA GLN A 93 -20.24 2.34 -13.23
C GLN A 93 -19.86 3.81 -13.03
N ILE A 94 -20.75 4.59 -12.42
CA ILE A 94 -20.51 5.99 -12.09
C ILE A 94 -19.32 6.13 -11.11
N MET A 95 -19.27 5.30 -10.07
CA MET A 95 -18.13 5.28 -9.14
C MET A 95 -16.83 4.92 -9.86
N ASN A 96 -16.87 4.01 -10.84
CA ASN A 96 -15.69 3.60 -11.59
C ASN A 96 -15.09 4.74 -12.45
N MET A 97 -15.85 5.78 -12.78
CA MET A 97 -15.37 6.92 -13.56
C MET A 97 -14.25 7.70 -12.87
N VAL A 98 -14.19 7.69 -11.53
CA VAL A 98 -13.16 8.40 -10.76
C VAL A 98 -11.91 7.57 -10.47
N ARG A 99 -11.86 6.31 -10.94
CA ARG A 99 -10.71 5.41 -10.76
C ARG A 99 -9.39 6.06 -11.18
N PRO A 100 -9.26 6.65 -12.40
CA PRO A 100 -7.97 7.18 -12.84
C PRO A 100 -7.46 8.26 -11.88
N ASP A 101 -8.32 9.16 -11.40
CA ASP A 101 -7.90 10.21 -10.47
C ASP A 101 -7.38 9.65 -9.14
N ILE A 102 -7.91 8.51 -8.69
CA ILE A 102 -7.52 7.89 -7.42
C ILE A 102 -6.27 7.01 -7.57
N THR A 103 -6.11 6.28 -8.68
CA THR A 103 -5.00 5.33 -8.87
C THR A 103 -3.80 5.89 -9.63
N THR A 104 -3.92 7.10 -10.24
CA THR A 104 -2.85 7.70 -11.06
C THR A 104 -1.53 7.81 -10.31
N GLY A 105 -1.54 8.19 -9.03
CA GLY A 105 -0.31 8.39 -8.25
C GLY A 105 0.59 7.17 -8.21
N CYS A 106 0.01 6.00 -7.88
CA CYS A 106 0.72 4.72 -7.88
C CYS A 106 1.19 4.33 -9.29
N SER A 107 0.32 4.49 -10.29
CA SER A 107 0.63 4.13 -11.68
C SER A 107 1.81 4.93 -12.23
N VAL A 108 1.84 6.24 -11.97
CA VAL A 108 2.94 7.13 -12.39
C VAL A 108 4.24 6.76 -11.69
N ARG A 109 4.23 6.57 -10.37
CA ARG A 109 5.45 6.17 -9.62
C ARG A 109 6.01 4.84 -10.11
N THR A 110 5.15 3.87 -10.36
CA THR A 110 5.56 2.54 -10.85
C THR A 110 6.22 2.65 -12.23
N GLU A 111 5.62 3.41 -13.14
CA GLU A 111 6.18 3.63 -14.48
C GLU A 111 7.50 4.43 -14.44
N LEU A 112 7.60 5.44 -13.57
CA LEU A 112 8.84 6.19 -13.38
C LEU A 112 9.94 5.28 -12.82
N ALA A 113 9.65 4.46 -11.81
CA ALA A 113 10.62 3.51 -11.25
C ALA A 113 11.14 2.53 -12.31
N ARG A 114 10.24 2.00 -13.13
CA ARG A 114 10.59 1.13 -14.26
C ARG A 114 11.52 1.85 -15.26
N ARG A 115 11.23 3.11 -15.60
CA ARG A 115 12.06 3.92 -16.50
C ARG A 115 13.43 4.20 -15.92
N GLN A 116 13.51 4.55 -14.64
CA GLN A 116 14.80 4.82 -13.98
C GLN A 116 15.71 3.60 -14.01
N GLY A 117 15.18 2.40 -13.72
CA GLY A 117 15.95 1.16 -13.84
C GLY A 117 16.43 0.84 -15.27
N GLN A 118 15.67 1.24 -16.29
CA GLN A 118 16.09 1.09 -17.69
C GLN A 118 17.19 2.08 -18.09
N VAL A 119 17.14 3.32 -17.57
CA VAL A 119 18.09 4.39 -17.90
C VAL A 119 19.41 4.20 -17.16
N HIS A 120 19.36 3.87 -15.88
CA HIS A 120 20.53 3.87 -15.00
C HIS A 120 21.15 2.48 -14.77
N GLY A 121 20.51 1.41 -15.23
CA GLY A 121 20.97 0.04 -15.00
C GLY A 121 20.41 -0.57 -13.72
N HIS A 122 20.68 -1.85 -13.50
CA HIS A 122 20.06 -2.63 -12.42
C HIS A 122 20.52 -2.20 -11.02
N ASP A 123 21.75 -1.72 -10.87
CA ASP A 123 22.40 -1.37 -9.60
C ASP A 123 22.16 0.08 -9.14
N PHE A 124 21.33 0.84 -9.86
CA PHE A 124 21.14 2.26 -9.58
C PHE A 124 20.56 2.54 -8.20
N LEU A 125 19.62 1.71 -7.72
CA LEU A 125 19.02 1.87 -6.40
C LEU A 125 20.04 1.59 -5.31
N PHE A 126 20.77 0.47 -5.43
CA PHE A 126 21.87 0.14 -4.53
C PHE A 126 22.90 1.28 -4.45
N SER A 127 23.33 1.80 -5.61
CA SER A 127 24.28 2.92 -5.67
C SER A 127 23.70 4.20 -5.08
N SER A 128 22.43 4.50 -5.36
CA SER A 128 21.74 5.70 -4.85
C SER A 128 21.52 5.67 -3.34
N LEU A 129 21.40 4.48 -2.74
CA LEU A 129 21.34 4.33 -1.30
C LEU A 129 22.72 4.48 -0.62
N GLY A 130 23.83 4.50 -1.37
CA GLY A 130 25.19 4.51 -0.81
C GLY A 130 25.83 3.12 -0.73
N GLY A 131 25.37 2.17 -1.54
CA GLY A 131 25.91 0.82 -1.59
C GLY A 131 25.61 0.02 -0.33
N ALA A 132 26.54 -0.87 0.06
CA ALA A 132 26.33 -1.81 1.16
C ALA A 132 26.10 -1.11 2.51
N GLU A 133 26.90 -0.09 2.83
CA GLU A 133 26.74 0.70 4.06
C GLU A 133 25.40 1.42 4.09
N GLY A 134 24.95 1.93 2.93
CA GLY A 134 23.65 2.56 2.76
C GLY A 134 22.47 1.62 3.03
N VAL A 135 22.51 0.42 2.46
CA VAL A 135 21.49 -0.61 2.69
C VAL A 135 21.48 -1.06 4.15
N GLU A 136 22.64 -1.27 4.76
CA GLU A 136 22.74 -1.63 6.17
C GLU A 136 22.18 -0.52 7.09
N GLY A 137 22.53 0.73 6.82
CA GLY A 137 22.00 1.90 7.53
C GLY A 137 20.48 2.01 7.40
N PHE A 138 19.94 1.81 6.20
CA PHE A 138 18.50 1.75 5.96
C PHE A 138 17.82 0.64 6.77
N VAL A 139 18.35 -0.60 6.73
CA VAL A 139 17.79 -1.72 7.49
C VAL A 139 17.84 -1.45 8.99
N HIS A 140 18.94 -0.88 9.49
CA HIS A 140 19.04 -0.53 10.90
C HIS A 140 17.93 0.43 11.30
N ARG A 141 17.78 1.54 10.55
CA ARG A 141 16.79 2.57 10.81
C ARG A 141 15.36 2.06 10.65
N LEU A 142 15.10 1.22 9.66
CA LEU A 142 13.81 0.58 9.44
C LEU A 142 13.32 -0.16 10.69
N PHE A 143 14.18 -0.94 11.33
CA PHE A 143 13.79 -1.66 12.54
C PHE A 143 13.63 -0.76 13.79
N GLU A 144 14.29 0.40 13.83
CA GLU A 144 13.99 1.41 14.87
C GLU A 144 12.59 1.99 14.68
N VAL A 145 12.21 2.31 13.44
CA VAL A 145 10.88 2.83 13.09
C VAL A 145 9.80 1.77 13.36
N ILE A 146 9.98 0.56 12.86
CA ILE A 146 9.06 -0.58 13.08
C ILE A 146 8.88 -0.86 14.57
N GLY A 147 9.95 -0.76 15.37
CA GLY A 147 9.89 -0.97 16.82
C GLY A 147 8.95 0.00 17.54
N LEU A 148 8.70 1.18 16.95
CA LEU A 148 7.78 2.20 17.47
C LEU A 148 6.37 2.09 16.88
N ASP A 149 6.19 1.41 15.75
CA ASP A 149 4.88 1.22 15.12
C ASP A 149 4.12 0.03 15.72
N ARG A 150 3.17 0.34 16.60
CA ARG A 150 2.30 -0.65 17.25
C ARG A 150 1.46 -1.49 16.28
N ARG A 151 1.30 -1.07 15.02
CA ARG A 151 0.56 -1.82 14.00
C ARG A 151 1.32 -3.08 13.55
N VAL A 152 2.65 -3.05 13.58
CA VAL A 152 3.51 -4.11 13.02
C VAL A 152 4.56 -4.63 14.00
N SER A 153 4.91 -3.88 15.05
CA SER A 153 5.98 -4.25 15.99
C SER A 153 5.76 -5.62 16.65
N MET A 154 4.51 -6.08 16.77
CA MET A 154 4.16 -7.39 17.31
C MET A 154 4.75 -8.58 16.53
N PHE A 155 5.14 -8.41 15.26
CA PHE A 155 5.79 -9.45 14.47
C PHE A 155 7.30 -9.57 14.76
N PHE A 156 7.88 -8.58 15.46
CA PHE A 156 9.32 -8.38 15.51
C PHE A 156 9.84 -8.45 16.95
N ASP A 157 10.14 -9.67 17.39
CA ASP A 157 10.87 -9.88 18.64
C ASP A 157 12.32 -9.38 18.53
N SER A 158 12.79 -8.63 19.53
CA SER A 158 14.07 -7.91 19.46
C SER A 158 15.29 -8.83 19.29
N GLU A 159 15.28 -10.04 19.84
CA GLU A 159 16.39 -10.99 19.68
C GLU A 159 16.38 -11.61 18.27
N LYS A 160 15.19 -12.00 17.79
CA LYS A 160 15.02 -12.52 16.43
C LYS A 160 15.38 -11.48 15.37
N VAL A 161 15.02 -10.21 15.59
CA VAL A 161 15.37 -9.09 14.71
C VAL A 161 16.89 -8.99 14.55
N LYS A 162 17.64 -9.04 15.65
CA LYS A 162 19.12 -9.00 15.60
C LYS A 162 19.69 -10.13 14.74
N ALA A 163 19.14 -11.34 14.88
CA ALA A 163 19.59 -12.50 14.12
C ALA A 163 19.22 -12.43 12.62
N MET A 164 18.05 -11.87 12.27
CA MET A 164 17.60 -11.81 10.86
C MET A 164 18.15 -10.61 10.07
N LYS A 165 18.58 -9.54 10.74
CA LYS A 165 19.05 -8.29 10.11
C LYS A 165 20.10 -8.53 9.00
N PRO A 166 21.16 -9.33 9.20
CA PRO A 166 22.14 -9.59 8.14
C PRO A 166 21.50 -10.20 6.89
N SER A 167 20.63 -11.20 7.05
CA SER A 167 19.93 -11.82 5.92
C SER A 167 18.96 -10.85 5.22
N LEU A 168 18.35 -9.90 5.94
CA LEU A 168 17.55 -8.87 5.31
C LEU A 168 18.41 -7.87 4.53
N VAL A 169 19.60 -7.50 5.03
CA VAL A 169 20.56 -6.67 4.29
C VAL A 169 20.99 -7.36 3.00
N ASP A 170 21.29 -8.66 3.05
CA ASP A 170 21.63 -9.43 1.84
C ASP A 170 20.46 -9.46 0.85
N TYR A 171 19.24 -9.71 1.36
CA TYR A 171 18.03 -9.74 0.55
C TYR A 171 17.77 -8.40 -0.14
N LEU A 172 17.82 -7.30 0.61
CA LEU A 172 17.57 -5.96 0.07
C LEU A 172 18.70 -5.50 -0.83
N THR A 173 19.95 -5.89 -0.56
CA THR A 173 21.06 -5.65 -1.48
C THR A 173 20.77 -6.28 -2.84
N MET A 174 20.33 -7.55 -2.86
CA MET A 174 19.94 -8.23 -4.10
C MET A 174 18.74 -7.55 -4.79
N VAL A 175 17.69 -7.22 -4.03
CA VAL A 175 16.47 -6.59 -4.57
C VAL A 175 16.73 -5.21 -5.17
N LEU A 176 17.64 -4.44 -4.57
CA LEU A 176 18.01 -3.09 -5.03
C LEU A 176 19.14 -3.11 -6.07
N GLY A 177 19.55 -4.31 -6.50
CA GLY A 177 20.47 -4.53 -7.62
C GLY A 177 21.96 -4.48 -7.28
N GLY A 178 22.31 -4.57 -6.00
CA GLY A 178 23.69 -4.74 -5.56
C GLY A 178 24.26 -6.13 -5.91
N PRO A 179 25.57 -6.33 -5.70
CA PRO A 179 26.29 -7.52 -6.17
C PRO A 179 26.02 -8.77 -5.32
N ALA A 180 25.40 -8.62 -4.14
CA ALA A 180 25.12 -9.74 -3.26
C ALA A 180 23.92 -10.56 -3.77
N GLY A 181 24.07 -11.89 -3.76
CA GLY A 181 22.96 -12.81 -3.93
C GLY A 181 22.37 -13.19 -2.58
N TYR A 182 21.05 -13.33 -2.53
CA TYR A 182 20.39 -13.87 -1.34
C TYR A 182 20.35 -15.40 -1.38
N ALA A 183 21.04 -16.04 -0.43
CA ALA A 183 21.07 -17.50 -0.28
C ALA A 183 20.12 -18.02 0.82
N GLY A 184 19.26 -17.16 1.36
CA GLY A 184 18.30 -17.53 2.39
C GLY A 184 17.08 -18.27 1.85
N ARG A 185 16.15 -18.58 2.75
CA ARG A 185 14.90 -19.27 2.41
C ARG A 185 13.98 -18.37 1.57
N PRO A 186 13.13 -18.93 0.70
CA PRO A 186 12.09 -18.17 0.01
C PRO A 186 11.27 -17.32 0.98
N LEU A 187 10.86 -16.11 0.55
CA LEU A 187 10.07 -15.21 1.41
C LEU A 187 8.74 -15.86 1.78
N GLU A 188 8.16 -16.62 0.85
CA GLU A 188 6.93 -17.38 1.02
C GLU A 188 7.01 -18.29 2.25
N ASP A 189 8.07 -19.10 2.32
CA ASP A 189 8.29 -20.06 3.40
C ASP A 189 8.57 -19.37 4.75
N ILE A 190 9.26 -18.22 4.72
CA ILE A 190 9.56 -17.44 5.93
C ILE A 190 8.27 -16.86 6.52
N HIS A 191 7.36 -16.38 5.67
CA HIS A 191 6.14 -15.70 6.09
C HIS A 191 4.91 -16.63 6.17
N ALA A 192 5.05 -17.92 5.80
CA ALA A 192 3.95 -18.88 5.73
C ALA A 192 3.12 -19.02 7.01
N PHE A 193 3.77 -18.93 8.16
CA PHE A 193 3.12 -19.07 9.47
C PHE A 193 2.76 -17.72 10.10
N LEU A 194 2.97 -16.63 9.36
CA LEU A 194 2.66 -15.28 9.80
C LEU A 194 1.36 -14.85 9.11
N SER A 195 0.34 -14.49 9.89
CA SER A 195 -0.94 -13.99 9.38
C SER A 195 -0.83 -12.55 8.85
N ILE A 196 0.19 -12.27 8.02
CA ILE A 196 0.44 -10.96 7.42
C ILE A 196 -0.51 -10.77 6.26
N ASN A 197 -1.20 -9.63 6.25
CA ASN A 197 -2.15 -9.22 5.22
C ASN A 197 -1.72 -7.86 4.66
N ASP A 198 -2.47 -7.33 3.68
CA ASP A 198 -2.16 -6.05 3.05
C ASP A 198 -2.03 -4.90 4.03
N PHE A 199 -2.90 -4.79 5.04
CA PHE A 199 -2.80 -3.75 6.07
C PHE A 199 -1.41 -3.73 6.72
N PHE A 200 -0.88 -4.90 7.12
CA PHE A 200 0.44 -4.96 7.75
C PHE A 200 1.56 -4.65 6.77
N PHE A 201 1.46 -5.10 5.52
CA PHE A 201 2.45 -4.81 4.49
C PHE A 201 2.47 -3.31 4.12
N ASP A 202 1.30 -2.66 4.03
CA ASP A 202 1.21 -1.21 3.80
C ASP A 202 1.82 -0.41 4.96
N CYS A 203 1.62 -0.86 6.21
CA CYS A 203 2.30 -0.27 7.37
C CYS A 203 3.81 -0.43 7.28
N PHE A 204 4.31 -1.61 6.84
CA PHE A 204 5.72 -1.82 6.60
C PHE A 204 6.29 -0.88 5.53
N LEU A 205 5.58 -0.64 4.42
CA LEU A 205 6.01 0.30 3.39
C LEU A 205 6.03 1.75 3.89
N ASP A 206 5.07 2.14 4.73
CA ASP A 206 5.05 3.45 5.41
C ASP A 206 6.28 3.63 6.32
N ASP A 207 6.63 2.60 7.08
CA ASP A 207 7.83 2.62 7.94
C ASP A 207 9.12 2.61 7.13
N ALA A 208 9.17 1.87 6.01
CA ALA A 208 10.27 1.93 5.04
C ALA A 208 10.44 3.33 4.47
N GLN A 209 9.35 4.00 4.10
CA GLN A 209 9.41 5.37 3.60
C GLN A 209 9.99 6.34 4.64
N LYS A 210 9.58 6.23 5.91
CA LYS A 210 10.12 7.05 7.00
C LYS A 210 11.61 6.78 7.20
N ALA A 211 12.00 5.51 7.24
CA ALA A 211 13.39 5.13 7.44
C ALA A 211 14.31 5.60 6.30
N LEU A 212 13.86 5.54 5.04
CA LEU A 212 14.60 6.08 3.89
C LEU A 212 14.83 7.60 4.01
N ARG A 213 13.81 8.34 4.45
CA ARG A 213 13.94 9.79 4.69
C ARG A 213 14.91 10.07 5.85
N ASP A 214 14.85 9.29 6.92
CA ASP A 214 15.69 9.48 8.10
C ASP A 214 17.18 9.20 7.82
N VAL A 215 17.50 8.32 6.88
CA VAL A 215 18.89 8.09 6.42
C VAL A 215 19.38 9.11 5.39
N GLY A 216 18.60 10.17 5.14
CA GLY A 216 19.01 11.30 4.29
C GLY A 216 18.78 11.11 2.80
N LEU A 217 17.97 10.12 2.39
CA LEU A 217 17.58 9.97 1.00
C LEU A 217 16.47 10.99 0.66
N ASP A 218 16.84 12.21 0.28
CA ASP A 218 15.89 13.30 0.05
C ASP A 218 15.20 13.26 -1.32
N ALA A 219 15.78 12.54 -2.28
CA ALA A 219 15.23 12.39 -3.62
C ALA A 219 13.93 11.56 -3.56
N ALA A 220 12.78 12.26 -3.59
CA ALA A 220 11.46 11.63 -3.53
C ALA A 220 11.28 10.55 -4.62
N GLU A 221 11.82 10.78 -5.82
CA GLU A 221 11.79 9.81 -6.91
C GLU A 221 12.57 8.53 -6.57
N THR A 222 13.74 8.64 -5.94
CA THR A 222 14.53 7.47 -5.53
C THR A 222 13.84 6.70 -4.41
N ILE A 223 13.26 7.39 -3.41
CA ILE A 223 12.43 6.75 -2.39
C ILE A 223 11.29 5.97 -3.05
N ASP A 224 10.57 6.58 -3.98
CA ASP A 224 9.46 5.93 -4.68
C ASP A 224 9.93 4.68 -5.45
N CYS A 225 11.10 4.73 -6.09
CA CYS A 225 11.69 3.56 -6.77
C CYS A 225 12.02 2.42 -5.79
N VAL A 226 12.54 2.73 -4.60
CA VAL A 226 12.79 1.73 -3.54
C VAL A 226 11.48 1.13 -3.07
N LEU A 227 10.48 1.96 -2.74
CA LEU A 227 9.18 1.49 -2.27
C LEU A 227 8.48 0.60 -3.29
N VAL A 228 8.54 0.96 -4.58
CA VAL A 228 8.04 0.11 -5.67
C VAL A 228 8.77 -1.24 -5.69
N SER A 229 10.09 -1.25 -5.51
CA SER A 229 10.90 -2.50 -5.48
C SER A 229 10.55 -3.41 -4.29
N LEU A 230 10.28 -2.81 -3.12
CA LEU A 230 9.79 -3.54 -1.95
C LEU A 230 8.39 -4.08 -2.16
N ASP A 231 7.51 -3.28 -2.75
CA ASP A 231 6.12 -3.62 -3.01
C ASP A 231 5.97 -4.75 -4.05
N PHE A 232 6.93 -4.90 -4.97
CA PHE A 232 7.03 -6.09 -5.84
C PHE A 232 7.26 -7.40 -5.08
N GLN A 233 7.70 -7.37 -3.82
CA GLN A 233 7.85 -8.57 -3.00
C GLN A 233 6.55 -8.96 -2.27
N ARG A 234 5.52 -8.10 -2.31
CA ARG A 234 4.24 -8.30 -1.63
C ARG A 234 3.59 -9.66 -1.92
N PRO A 235 3.49 -10.14 -3.18
CA PRO A 235 2.90 -11.45 -3.45
C PRO A 235 3.56 -12.59 -2.68
N LYS A 236 4.90 -12.51 -2.50
CA LYS A 236 5.66 -13.55 -1.80
C LYS A 236 5.39 -13.54 -0.29
N VAL A 237 5.21 -12.35 0.28
CA VAL A 237 4.95 -12.19 1.72
C VAL A 237 3.51 -12.53 2.07
N LEU A 238 2.55 -12.18 1.22
CA LEU A 238 1.11 -12.35 1.48
C LEU A 238 0.54 -13.69 1.01
N LYS A 239 1.33 -14.48 0.27
CA LYS A 239 0.89 -15.71 -0.41
C LYS A 239 0.01 -16.61 0.47
N HIS A 240 0.53 -17.05 1.61
CA HIS A 240 -0.14 -18.01 2.47
C HIS A 240 -1.41 -17.45 3.12
N PHE A 241 -1.42 -16.16 3.48
CA PHE A 241 -2.60 -15.53 4.06
C PHE A 241 -3.82 -15.63 3.13
N TYR A 242 -3.61 -15.45 1.83
CA TYR A 242 -4.69 -15.50 0.84
C TYR A 242 -4.98 -16.92 0.34
N GLU A 243 -3.97 -17.76 0.14
CA GLU A 243 -4.16 -19.16 -0.28
C GLU A 243 -5.02 -19.94 0.73
N GLU A 244 -4.77 -19.78 2.03
CA GLU A 244 -5.57 -20.40 3.10
C GLU A 244 -7.04 -19.95 3.12
N ARG A 245 -7.34 -18.81 2.49
CA ARG A 245 -8.67 -18.21 2.41
C ARG A 245 -9.34 -18.42 1.06
N GLY A 246 -8.75 -19.25 0.19
CA GLY A 246 -9.28 -19.57 -1.13
C GLY A 246 -9.07 -18.47 -2.18
N PHE A 247 -8.15 -17.54 -1.93
CA PHE A 247 -7.79 -16.49 -2.88
C PHE A 247 -6.39 -16.74 -3.43
N VAL A 248 -6.21 -16.53 -4.74
CA VAL A 248 -4.88 -16.51 -5.36
C VAL A 248 -4.43 -15.06 -5.40
N TYR A 249 -3.30 -14.76 -4.76
CA TYR A 249 -2.68 -13.44 -4.88
C TYR A 249 -2.03 -13.33 -6.26
N ALA A 250 -2.54 -12.42 -7.10
CA ALA A 250 -2.06 -12.18 -8.46
C ALA A 250 -1.01 -11.06 -8.49
#